data_AF-A0AAE9GT76-F1
#
_entry.id   AF-A0AAE9GT76-F1
#
_cell.length_a   1.000
_cell.length_b   1.000
_cell.length_c   1.000
_cell.angle_alpha   90.00
_cell.angle_beta   90.00
_cell.angle_gamma   90.00
#
_symmetry.space_group_name_H-M   'P 1'
#
loop_
_entity.id
_entity.type
_entity.pdbx_description
1 polymer ?
#
loop_
_entity_poly.entity_id
_entity_poly.type
_entity_poly.pdbx_seq_one_letter_code
_entity_poly.pdbx_strand_id
1 'polypeptide(L)'
;MNLINLEYEINQLERQIISYHSAFNKQAVWLLLASMSCASLKGQTPLQISAYICVGFFYVGLSLEAFRSANKSRKMQFDAWDISIVQAVKILQREIEQKTEGVERSVLLKKLDEQCKHKIRFREMWRYKYLWIAFIFFWCCAFYSAFSHNI
;
A
#
# COMPACT_ATOMS: atom_id res chain seq x y z
N MET A 1 1.99 -27.06 -14.79
CA MET A 1 2.07 -25.58 -14.72
C MET A 1 3.54 -25.22 -14.80
N ASN A 2 4.00 -24.70 -15.95
CA ASN A 2 5.43 -24.55 -16.24
C ASN A 2 6.09 -23.47 -15.37
N LEU A 3 7.41 -23.59 -15.15
CA LEU A 3 8.25 -22.61 -14.42
C LEU A 3 8.01 -21.16 -14.89
N ILE A 4 7.83 -20.99 -16.19
CA ILE A 4 7.51 -19.72 -16.87
C ILE A 4 6.22 -19.09 -16.32
N ASN A 5 5.23 -19.90 -15.93
CA ASN A 5 3.97 -19.41 -15.40
C ASN A 5 4.11 -18.89 -13.95
N LEU A 6 4.95 -19.54 -13.13
CA LEU A 6 5.23 -19.07 -11.76
C LEU A 6 6.05 -17.79 -11.79
N GLU A 7 7.04 -17.71 -12.67
CA GLU A 7 7.83 -16.48 -12.86
C GLU A 7 6.96 -15.31 -13.36
N TYR A 8 6.00 -15.59 -14.27
CA TYR A 8 5.02 -14.61 -14.70
C TYR A 8 4.15 -14.11 -13.53
N GLU A 9 3.64 -15.01 -12.69
CA GLU A 9 2.83 -14.65 -11.52
C GLU A 9 3.65 -13.84 -10.49
N ILE A 10 4.94 -14.13 -10.28
CA ILE A 10 5.83 -13.30 -9.43
C ILE A 10 5.98 -11.88 -10.02
N ASN A 11 6.28 -11.78 -11.31
CA ASN A 11 6.43 -10.49 -11.99
C ASN A 11 5.11 -9.68 -12.00
N GLN A 12 3.96 -10.35 -12.08
CA GLN A 12 2.67 -9.70 -11.94
C GLN A 12 2.47 -9.15 -10.52
N LEU A 13 2.82 -9.92 -9.49
CA LEU A 13 2.71 -9.49 -8.09
C LEU A 13 3.55 -8.24 -7.84
N GLU A 14 4.80 -8.24 -8.32
CA GLU A 14 5.71 -7.10 -8.23
C GLU A 14 5.09 -5.84 -8.88
N ARG A 15 4.54 -5.97 -10.10
CA ARG A 15 3.90 -4.85 -10.79
C ARG A 15 2.67 -4.33 -10.06
N GLN A 16 1.87 -5.21 -9.47
CA GLN A 16 0.71 -4.82 -8.68
C GLN A 16 1.13 -4.09 -7.41
N ILE A 17 2.18 -4.55 -6.72
CA ILE A 17 2.75 -3.86 -5.55
C ILE A 17 3.24 -2.45 -5.92
N ILE A 18 3.96 -2.31 -7.03
CA ILE A 18 4.41 -1.00 -7.52
C ILE A 18 3.22 -0.10 -7.87
N SER A 19 2.21 -0.65 -8.55
CA SER A 19 0.99 0.08 -8.91
C SER A 19 0.22 0.54 -7.67
N TYR A 20 0.16 -0.29 -6.63
CA TYR A 20 -0.47 0.03 -5.36
C TYR A 20 0.23 1.23 -4.71
N HIS A 21 1.55 1.16 -4.51
CA HIS A 21 2.29 2.28 -3.93
C HIS A 21 2.23 3.55 -4.79
N SER A 22 2.23 3.40 -6.11
CA SER A 22 2.07 4.53 -7.04
C SER A 22 0.71 5.21 -6.89
N ALA A 23 -0.38 4.45 -6.72
CA ALA A 23 -1.73 4.99 -6.55
C ALA A 23 -1.81 5.88 -5.29
N PHE A 24 -1.32 5.36 -4.16
CA PHE A 24 -1.23 6.13 -2.91
C PHE A 24 -0.35 7.37 -3.05
N ASN A 25 0.83 7.23 -3.66
CA ASN A 25 1.75 8.36 -3.84
C ASN A 25 1.20 9.45 -4.77
N LYS A 26 0.42 9.10 -5.80
CA LYS A 26 -0.25 10.09 -6.67
C LYS A 26 -1.33 10.87 -5.91
N GLN A 27 -1.99 10.24 -4.95
CA GLN A 27 -3.02 10.89 -4.15
C GLN A 27 -2.47 11.65 -2.93
N ALA A 28 -1.17 11.53 -2.64
CA ALA A 28 -0.56 12.10 -1.43
C ALA A 28 -0.75 13.63 -1.30
N VAL A 29 -0.80 14.35 -2.43
CA VAL A 29 -1.11 15.79 -2.44
C VAL A 29 -2.50 16.09 -1.88
N TRP A 30 -3.49 15.26 -2.21
CA TRP A 30 -4.85 15.40 -1.67
C TRP A 30 -4.89 15.14 -0.17
N LEU A 31 -4.13 14.16 0.32
CA LEU A 31 -3.99 13.90 1.76
C LEU A 31 -3.38 15.12 2.48
N LEU A 32 -2.34 15.74 1.92
CA LEU A 32 -1.73 16.95 2.47
C LEU A 32 -2.73 18.11 2.55
N LEU A 33 -3.38 18.43 1.43
CA LEU A 33 -4.34 19.54 1.35
C LEU A 33 -5.51 19.33 2.31
N ALA A 34 -6.07 18.11 2.34
CA ALA A 34 -7.16 17.78 3.24
C ALA A 34 -6.73 17.83 4.72
N SER A 35 -5.49 17.43 5.04
CA SER A 35 -4.93 17.56 6.38
C SER A 35 -4.82 19.02 6.83
N MET A 36 -4.42 19.92 5.93
CA MET A 36 -4.37 21.36 6.18
C MET A 36 -5.77 21.94 6.40
N SER A 37 -6.76 21.51 5.61
CA SER A 37 -8.17 21.90 5.80
C SER A 37 -8.74 21.38 7.12
N CYS A 38 -8.36 20.18 7.57
CA CYS A 38 -8.75 19.71 8.90
C CYS A 38 -8.07 20.54 10.00
N ALA A 39 -6.81 20.93 9.81
CA ALA A 39 -6.04 21.73 10.77
C ALA A 39 -6.67 23.11 10.99
N SER A 40 -7.33 23.69 9.98
CA SER A 40 -8.00 24.99 10.10
C SER A 40 -9.26 24.97 10.96
N LEU A 41 -9.82 23.80 11.30
CA LEU A 41 -10.92 23.62 12.25
C LEU A 41 -10.50 23.76 13.73
N LYS A 42 -9.41 24.49 13.98
CA LYS A 42 -8.83 24.68 15.31
C LYS A 42 -9.88 25.22 16.29
N GLY A 43 -9.98 24.58 17.46
CA GLY A 43 -10.95 24.94 18.50
C GLY A 43 -12.27 24.15 18.45
N GLN A 44 -12.47 23.31 17.42
CA GLN A 44 -13.62 22.40 17.32
C GLN A 44 -13.16 20.94 17.29
N THR A 45 -12.58 20.48 18.39
CA THR A 45 -11.82 19.22 18.47
C THR A 45 -12.59 17.97 18.06
N PRO A 46 -13.86 17.75 18.47
CA PRO A 46 -14.62 16.60 17.99
C PRO A 46 -14.80 16.62 16.47
N LEU A 47 -15.09 17.80 15.90
CA LEU A 47 -15.28 17.98 14.47
C LEU A 47 -13.95 17.78 13.73
N GLN A 48 -12.86 18.33 14.24
CA GLN A 48 -11.52 18.21 13.67
C GLN A 48 -11.04 16.75 13.63
N ILE A 49 -11.22 15.99 14.72
CA ILE A 49 -10.88 14.55 14.77
C ILE A 49 -11.74 13.77 13.76
N SER A 50 -13.05 14.04 13.70
CA SER A 50 -13.93 13.37 12.73
C SER A 50 -13.53 13.67 11.29
N ALA A 51 -13.09 14.89 11.00
CA ALA A 51 -12.61 15.28 9.67
C ALA A 51 -11.34 14.51 9.29
N TYR A 52 -10.37 14.36 10.21
CA TYR A 52 -9.18 13.53 9.97
C TYR A 52 -9.53 12.06 9.70
N ILE A 53 -10.46 11.48 10.46
CA ILE A 53 -10.93 10.10 10.22
C ILE A 53 -11.55 9.96 8.83
N CYS A 54 -12.44 10.89 8.45
CA CYS A 54 -13.07 10.91 7.14
C CYS A 54 -12.04 11.03 6.02
N VAL A 55 -11.09 11.97 6.14
CA VAL A 55 -10.02 12.15 5.16
C VAL A 55 -9.18 10.89 5.00
N GLY A 56 -8.80 10.24 6.11
CA GLY A 56 -8.06 8.98 6.07
C GLY A 56 -8.84 7.87 5.36
N PHE A 57 -10.12 7.73 5.67
CA PHE A 57 -10.99 6.72 5.04
C PHE A 57 -11.14 6.94 3.53
N PHE A 58 -11.49 8.17 3.11
CA PHE A 58 -11.65 8.49 1.69
C PHE A 58 -10.35 8.41 0.91
N TYR A 59 -9.23 8.82 1.52
CA TYR A 59 -7.91 8.69 0.91
C TYR A 59 -7.55 7.24 0.59
N VAL A 60 -7.77 6.32 1.55
CA VAL A 60 -7.55 4.88 1.34
C VAL A 60 -8.50 4.35 0.27
N GLY A 61 -9.80 4.66 0.35
CA GLY A 61 -10.80 4.20 -0.62
C GLY A 61 -10.48 4.63 -2.05
N LEU A 62 -10.21 5.92 -2.26
CA LEU A 62 -9.86 6.46 -3.57
C LEU A 62 -8.53 5.90 -4.08
N SER A 63 -7.54 5.68 -3.21
CA SER A 63 -6.24 5.10 -3.61
C SER A 63 -6.40 3.66 -4.08
N LEU A 64 -7.24 2.89 -3.39
CA LEU A 64 -7.55 1.51 -3.76
C LEU A 64 -8.38 1.42 -5.04
N GLU A 65 -9.31 2.34 -5.25
CA GLU A 65 -10.06 2.43 -6.51
C GLU A 65 -9.13 2.76 -7.69
N ALA A 66 -8.22 3.73 -7.52
CA ALA A 66 -7.22 4.06 -8.53
C ALA A 66 -6.29 2.87 -8.83
N PHE A 67 -5.90 2.09 -7.80
CA PHE A 67 -5.15 0.85 -7.97
C PHE A 67 -5.92 -0.21 -8.76
N ARG A 68 -7.19 -0.46 -8.42
CA ARG A 68 -8.06 -1.42 -9.13
C ARG A 68 -8.27 -1.01 -10.58
N SER A 69 -8.52 0.27 -10.82
CA SER A 69 -8.68 0.83 -12.18
C SER A 69 -7.42 0.60 -13.03
N ALA A 70 -6.24 0.87 -12.47
CA ALA A 70 -4.96 0.66 -13.15
C ALA A 70 -4.66 -0.82 -13.48
N ASN A 71 -5.31 -1.77 -12.79
CA ASN A 71 -5.11 -3.20 -12.97
C ASN A 71 -6.34 -3.94 -13.52
N LYS A 72 -7.36 -3.22 -14.00
CA LYS A 72 -8.65 -3.79 -14.46
C LYS A 72 -8.52 -4.84 -15.57
N SER A 73 -7.50 -4.73 -16.41
CA SER A 73 -7.22 -5.68 -17.50
C SER A 73 -6.34 -6.87 -17.11
N ARG A 74 -5.87 -6.93 -15.86
CA ARG A 74 -4.97 -7.96 -15.35
C ARG A 74 -5.68 -8.81 -14.31
N LYS A 75 -5.27 -10.07 -14.19
CA LYS A 75 -5.68 -10.94 -13.09
C LYS A 75 -5.13 -10.36 -11.78
N MET A 76 -5.98 -9.77 -10.96
CA MET A 76 -5.56 -9.23 -9.65
C MET A 76 -5.23 -10.39 -8.70
N GLN A 77 -4.04 -10.35 -8.10
CA GLN A 77 -3.62 -11.32 -7.09
C GLN A 77 -3.93 -10.85 -5.67
N PHE A 78 -4.13 -9.54 -5.50
CA PHE A 78 -4.60 -8.94 -4.26
C PHE A 78 -5.49 -7.73 -4.59
N ASP A 79 -6.42 -7.43 -3.69
CA ASP A 79 -7.31 -6.28 -3.80
C ASP A 79 -7.22 -5.32 -2.59
N ALA A 80 -6.38 -5.69 -1.61
CA ALA A 80 -6.10 -4.99 -0.35
C ALA A 80 -7.30 -4.80 0.60
N TRP A 81 -8.49 -5.25 0.23
CA TRP A 81 -9.67 -5.34 1.10
C TRP A 81 -9.87 -6.76 1.62
N ASP A 82 -9.95 -7.74 0.71
CA ASP A 82 -10.15 -9.16 1.02
C ASP A 82 -8.83 -9.91 1.11
N ILE A 83 -7.90 -9.61 0.21
CA ILE A 83 -6.58 -10.24 0.16
C ILE A 83 -5.52 -9.17 0.33
N SER A 84 -4.78 -9.25 1.43
CA SER A 84 -3.61 -8.40 1.67
C SER A 84 -2.44 -8.81 0.76
N ILE A 85 -1.56 -7.87 0.44
CA ILE A 85 -0.33 -8.15 -0.32
C ILE A 85 0.49 -9.27 0.35
N VAL A 86 0.53 -9.28 1.69
CA VAL A 86 1.24 -10.30 2.48
C VAL A 86 0.61 -11.68 2.30
N GLN A 87 -0.72 -11.78 2.26
CA GLN A 87 -1.41 -13.04 1.98
C GLN A 87 -1.17 -13.50 0.54
N ALA A 88 -1.22 -12.59 -0.44
CA ALA A 88 -0.93 -12.92 -1.84
C ALA A 88 0.50 -13.49 -2.01
N VAL A 89 1.50 -12.87 -1.37
CA VAL A 89 2.87 -13.41 -1.33
C VAL A 89 2.92 -14.80 -0.69
N LYS A 90 2.20 -15.02 0.43
CA LYS A 90 2.17 -16.34 1.10
C LYS A 90 1.49 -17.42 0.26
N ILE A 91 0.46 -17.08 -0.51
CA ILE A 91 -0.21 -18.00 -1.44
C ILE A 91 0.78 -18.38 -2.55
N LEU A 92 1.43 -17.40 -3.17
CA LEU A 92 2.44 -17.66 -4.20
C LEU A 92 3.61 -18.49 -3.67
N GLN A 93 4.06 -18.20 -2.44
CA GLN A 93 5.10 -18.96 -1.77
C GLN A 93 4.69 -20.44 -1.62
N ARG A 94 3.49 -20.71 -1.12
CA ARG A 94 2.98 -22.10 -0.99
C ARG A 94 2.85 -22.80 -2.33
N GLU A 95 2.41 -22.11 -3.38
CA GLU A 95 2.32 -22.69 -4.72
C GLU A 95 3.70 -23.08 -5.27
N ILE A 96 4.73 -22.26 -5.07
CA ILE A 96 6.11 -22.58 -5.48
C ILE A 96 6.64 -23.78 -4.68
N GLU A 97 6.35 -23.85 -3.38
CA GLU A 97 6.79 -24.94 -2.52
C GLU A 97 6.13 -26.29 -2.87
N GLN A 98 4.88 -26.27 -3.36
CA GLN A 98 4.15 -27.48 -3.75
C GLN A 98 4.46 -27.96 -5.17
N LYS A 99 4.80 -27.05 -6.09
CA LYS A 99 4.91 -27.36 -7.53
C LYS A 99 6.34 -27.47 -8.04
N THR A 100 7.35 -27.22 -7.20
CA THR A 100 8.75 -27.17 -7.62
C THR A 100 9.66 -27.82 -6.57
N GLU A 101 10.63 -28.59 -7.01
CA GLU A 101 11.60 -29.29 -6.14
C GLU A 101 13.04 -28.84 -6.41
N GLY A 102 13.91 -29.02 -5.41
CA GLY A 102 15.35 -28.81 -5.55
C GLY A 102 15.77 -27.36 -5.80
N VAL A 103 16.69 -27.17 -6.76
CA VAL A 103 17.36 -25.89 -7.04
C VAL A 103 16.39 -24.84 -7.59
N GLU A 104 15.43 -25.25 -8.42
CA GLU A 104 14.43 -24.34 -9.02
C GLU A 104 13.54 -23.67 -7.97
N ARG A 105 13.14 -24.42 -6.93
CA ARG A 105 12.38 -23.89 -5.79
C ARG A 105 13.16 -22.78 -5.10
N SER A 106 14.44 -22.99 -4.84
CA SER A 106 15.29 -22.00 -4.15
C SER A 106 15.45 -20.71 -4.95
N VAL A 107 15.57 -20.79 -6.28
CA VAL A 107 15.69 -19.63 -7.17
C VAL A 107 14.39 -18.83 -7.20
N LEU A 108 13.24 -19.49 -7.37
CA LEU A 108 11.93 -18.83 -7.40
C LEU A 108 11.56 -18.20 -6.06
N LEU A 109 11.87 -18.87 -4.94
CA LEU A 109 11.64 -18.32 -3.61
C LEU A 109 12.52 -17.09 -3.34
N LYS A 110 13.79 -17.14 -3.75
CA LYS A 110 14.69 -15.98 -3.63
C LYS A 110 14.20 -14.80 -4.47
N LYS A 111 13.75 -15.07 -5.69
CA LYS A 111 13.19 -14.05 -6.58
C LYS A 111 11.90 -13.43 -6.02
N LEU A 112 10.99 -14.24 -5.47
CA LEU A 112 9.79 -13.77 -4.77
C LEU A 112 10.15 -12.90 -3.55
N ASP A 113 11.17 -13.27 -2.78
CA ASP A 113 11.62 -12.52 -1.61
C ASP A 113 12.22 -11.16 -2.02
N GLU A 114 13.13 -11.14 -3.00
CA GLU A 114 13.77 -9.92 -3.50
C GLU A 114 12.78 -8.98 -4.21
N GLN A 115 11.87 -9.51 -5.04
CA GLN A 115 10.96 -8.66 -5.82
C GLN A 115 9.73 -8.22 -5.05
N CYS A 116 9.20 -9.07 -4.14
CA CYS A 116 7.95 -8.77 -3.44
C CYS A 116 8.18 -8.42 -1.98
N LYS A 117 8.83 -9.27 -1.17
CA LYS A 117 9.01 -8.98 0.28
C LYS A 117 9.91 -7.78 0.53
N HIS A 118 11.00 -7.63 -0.22
CA HIS A 118 11.88 -6.46 -0.09
C HIS A 118 11.23 -5.17 -0.59
N LYS A 119 10.27 -5.23 -1.53
CA LYS A 119 9.52 -4.04 -2.00
C LYS A 119 8.32 -3.69 -1.13
N ILE A 120 7.70 -4.67 -0.47
CA ILE A 120 6.64 -4.48 0.52
C ILE A 120 7.18 -3.74 1.75
N ARG A 121 8.38 -4.10 2.22
CA ARG A 121 9.14 -3.21 3.10
C ARG A 121 9.48 -2.00 2.26
N PHE A 122 8.80 -0.88 2.48
CA PHE A 122 8.96 0.42 1.82
C PHE A 122 10.38 1.03 1.93
N ARG A 123 11.43 0.26 1.66
CA ARG A 123 12.84 0.66 1.74
C ARG A 123 13.21 1.59 0.60
N GLU A 124 12.44 1.57 -0.51
CA GLU A 124 12.43 2.63 -1.53
C GLU A 124 11.68 3.89 -1.02
N MET A 125 11.96 4.36 0.21
CA MET A 125 11.31 5.55 0.80
C MET A 125 11.36 6.76 -0.15
N TRP A 126 12.47 6.90 -0.88
CA TRP A 126 12.69 7.99 -1.83
C TRP A 126 11.78 7.95 -3.06
N ARG A 127 11.38 6.76 -3.52
CA ARG A 127 10.51 6.62 -4.69
C ARG A 127 9.08 7.05 -4.41
N TYR A 128 8.64 6.91 -3.16
CA TYR A 128 7.31 7.28 -2.68
C TYR A 128 7.39 8.42 -1.65
N LYS A 129 8.34 9.34 -1.83
CA LYS A 129 8.60 10.44 -0.89
C LYS A 129 7.38 11.29 -0.59
N TYR A 130 6.50 11.53 -1.58
CA TYR A 130 5.31 12.35 -1.38
C TYR A 130 4.30 11.66 -0.46
N LEU A 131 4.12 10.35 -0.62
CA LEU A 131 3.32 9.53 0.29
C LEU A 131 3.81 9.66 1.73
N TRP A 132 5.13 9.52 1.94
CA TRP A 132 5.72 9.63 3.27
C TRP A 132 5.54 11.01 3.90
N ILE A 133 5.82 12.06 3.15
CA ILE A 133 5.64 13.44 3.63
C ILE A 133 4.17 13.68 3.99
N ALA A 134 3.24 13.26 3.13
CA ALA A 134 1.81 13.40 3.36
C ALA A 134 1.33 12.62 4.58
N PHE A 135 1.81 11.39 4.75
CA PHE A 135 1.46 10.52 5.86
C PHE A 135 2.00 11.05 7.18
N ILE A 136 3.27 11.47 7.23
CA ILE A 136 3.87 12.09 8.42
C ILE A 136 3.10 13.34 8.79
N PHE A 137 2.83 14.22 7.83
CA PHE A 137 2.08 15.44 8.06
C PHE A 137 0.67 15.18 8.58
N PHE A 138 -0.07 14.27 7.95
CA PHE A 138 -1.42 13.86 8.36
C PHE A 138 -1.42 13.39 9.82
N TRP A 139 -0.51 12.49 10.20
CA TRP A 139 -0.46 11.97 11.57
C TRP A 139 0.03 13.01 12.58
N CYS A 140 1.02 13.84 12.23
CA CYS A 140 1.46 14.94 13.09
C CYS A 140 0.29 15.88 13.41
N CYS A 141 -0.51 16.27 12.41
CA CYS A 141 -1.66 17.12 12.64
C CYS A 141 -2.78 16.41 13.40
N ALA A 142 -3.12 15.17 13.02
CA ALA A 142 -4.17 14.40 13.68
C ALA A 142 -3.86 14.13 15.17
N PHE A 143 -2.62 13.72 15.47
CA PHE A 143 -2.18 13.50 16.85
C PHE A 143 -2.09 14.81 17.63
N TYR A 144 -1.57 15.87 17.02
CA TYR A 144 -1.55 17.18 17.68
C TYR A 144 -2.98 17.59 18.07
N SER A 145 -3.95 17.49 17.16
CA SER A 145 -5.36 17.80 17.46
C SER A 145 -5.98 16.89 18.52
N ALA A 146 -5.61 15.60 18.56
CA ALA A 146 -6.14 14.66 19.55
C ALA A 146 -5.56 14.88 20.96
N PHE A 147 -4.30 15.33 21.06
CA PHE A 147 -3.58 15.44 22.33
C PHE A 147 -3.41 16.88 22.84
N SER A 148 -3.64 17.91 22.03
CA SER A 148 -3.49 19.32 22.46
C SER A 148 -4.57 19.79 23.44
N HIS A 149 -5.55 18.95 23.80
CA HIS A 149 -6.60 19.26 24.77
C HIS A 149 -6.33 18.75 26.19
N ASN A 150 -5.21 18.04 26.41
CA ASN A 150 -4.79 17.53 27.73
C ASN A 150 -3.67 18.38 28.38
N ILE A 151 -3.46 19.62 27.91
CA ILE A 151 -2.58 20.64 28.51
C ILE A 151 -3.39 21.92 28.63
#